data_AF-A0A8R1DYH8-F1
#
_entry.id   AF-A0A8R1DYH8-F1
#
_cell.length_a   1.000
_cell.length_b   1.000
_cell.length_c   1.000
_cell.angle_alpha   90.00
_cell.angle_beta   90.00
_cell.angle_gamma   90.00
#
_symmetry.space_group_name_H-M   'P 1'
#
loop_
_entity.id
_entity.type
_entity.pdbx_description
1 polymer ?
#
loop_
_entity_poly.entity_id
_entity_poly.type
_entity_poly.pdbx_seq_one_letter_code
_entity_poly.pdbx_strand_id
1 'polypeptide(L)'
;MRASVHRPTIEHLLKRGMRSSDVARTFGISDSTVRNVSAALKKYGTSSERPKTGRPRTLNTRRIRGVIKRRIDRNDGLSLNKVGLELKIGGRTVQIMVKDDSKLDSYKLARGQYLSNASKANRVDKAKKLLAHF
;
A
#
# COMPACT_ATOMS: atom_id res chain seq x y z
N MET A 1 18.29 -3.47 -8.12
CA MET A 1 19.46 -2.78 -7.55
C MET A 1 19.15 -2.48 -6.09
N ARG A 2 20.00 -2.93 -5.17
CA ARG A 2 19.87 -2.66 -3.73
C ARG A 2 20.58 -1.35 -3.41
N ALA A 3 20.09 -0.65 -2.39
CA ALA A 3 20.75 0.52 -1.83
C ALA A 3 22.22 0.26 -1.52
N SER A 4 23.08 1.26 -1.78
CA SER A 4 24.43 1.26 -1.24
C SER A 4 24.34 1.20 0.29
N VAL A 5 25.05 0.26 0.89
CA VAL A 5 25.10 0.06 2.35
C VAL A 5 25.63 1.31 3.06
N HIS A 6 26.42 2.14 2.35
CA HIS A 6 27.09 3.30 2.92
C HIS A 6 26.21 4.56 3.02
N ARG A 7 24.95 4.54 2.54
CA ARG A 7 24.09 5.74 2.53
C ARG A 7 23.86 6.36 3.92
N PRO A 8 23.58 5.59 4.99
CA PRO A 8 23.41 6.15 6.34
C PRO A 8 24.69 6.82 6.85
N THR A 9 25.84 6.22 6.60
CA THR A 9 27.15 6.76 6.98
C THR A 9 27.42 8.08 6.24
N ILE A 10 27.19 8.11 4.92
CA ILE A 10 27.35 9.34 4.12
C ILE A 10 26.41 10.44 4.65
N GLU A 11 25.15 10.11 4.92
CA GLU A 11 24.18 11.07 5.45
C GLU A 11 24.64 11.68 6.79
N HIS A 12 25.10 10.84 7.72
CA HIS A 12 25.60 11.30 9.02
C HIS A 12 26.78 12.27 8.88
N LEU A 13 27.71 11.96 7.98
CA LEU A 13 28.92 12.77 7.79
C LEU A 13 28.64 14.09 7.08
N LEU A 14 27.73 14.08 6.10
CA LEU A 14 27.26 15.30 5.45
C LEU A 14 26.50 16.20 6.44
N LYS A 15 25.69 15.61 7.33
CA LYS A 15 25.01 16.35 8.41
C LYS A 15 25.98 16.96 9.42
N ARG A 16 27.13 16.31 9.66
CA ARG A 16 28.25 16.86 10.44
C ARG A 16 29.04 17.96 9.73
N GLY A 17 28.67 18.31 8.49
CA GLY A 17 29.32 19.39 7.74
C GLY A 17 30.58 18.98 6.97
N MET A 18 30.90 17.69 6.87
CA MET A 18 32.03 17.26 6.03
C MET A 18 31.74 17.48 4.54
N ARG A 19 32.77 17.89 3.79
CA ARG A 19 32.65 18.06 2.34
C ARG A 19 32.50 16.70 1.68
N SER A 20 31.68 16.63 0.64
CA SER A 20 31.43 15.39 -0.12
C SER A 20 32.72 14.70 -0.62
N SER A 21 33.70 15.49 -1.06
CA SER A 21 35.00 15.00 -1.51
C SER A 21 35.78 14.30 -0.39
N ASP A 22 35.70 14.84 0.83
CA ASP A 22 36.38 14.27 2.00
C ASP A 22 35.70 12.97 2.41
N VAL A 23 34.37 12.94 2.42
CA VAL A 23 33.60 11.70 2.68
C VAL A 23 33.97 10.59 1.69
N ALA A 24 34.05 10.91 0.40
CA ALA A 24 34.43 9.94 -0.63
C ALA A 24 35.85 9.39 -0.40
N ARG A 25 36.81 10.28 -0.12
CA ARG A 25 38.22 9.93 0.10
C ARG A 25 38.43 9.14 1.39
N THR A 26 37.84 9.55 2.50
CA THR A 26 38.02 8.91 3.81
C THR A 26 37.46 7.49 3.85
N PHE A 27 36.34 7.24 3.15
CA PHE A 27 35.65 5.95 3.20
C PHE A 27 35.84 5.08 1.94
N GLY A 28 36.62 5.55 0.96
CA GLY A 28 36.83 4.82 -0.30
C GLY A 28 35.54 4.63 -1.12
N ILE A 29 34.55 5.51 -0.93
CA ILE A 29 33.26 5.42 -1.61
C ILE A 29 33.33 6.20 -2.92
N SER A 30 32.67 5.71 -3.96
CA SER A 30 32.61 6.46 -5.22
C SER A 30 32.03 7.86 -5.01
N ASP A 31 32.72 8.85 -5.56
CA ASP A 31 32.31 10.26 -5.48
C ASP A 31 30.90 10.48 -6.09
N SER A 32 30.54 9.68 -7.10
CA SER A 32 29.19 9.65 -7.68
C SER A 32 28.12 9.25 -6.66
N THR A 33 28.40 8.29 -5.78
CA THR A 33 27.46 7.84 -4.74
C THR A 33 27.27 8.95 -3.71
N VAL A 34 28.36 9.57 -3.25
CA VAL A 34 28.31 10.67 -2.28
C VAL A 34 27.55 11.88 -2.85
N ARG A 35 27.81 12.25 -4.11
CA ARG A 35 27.06 13.31 -4.81
C ARG A 35 25.58 13.00 -4.92
N ASN A 36 25.21 11.78 -5.31
CA ASN A 36 23.81 11.36 -5.40
C ASN A 36 23.10 11.39 -4.05
N VAL A 37 23.77 10.99 -2.97
CA VAL A 37 23.24 11.07 -1.60
C VAL A 37 23.08 12.52 -1.16
N SER A 38 24.08 13.38 -1.40
CA SER A 38 24.02 14.81 -1.09
C SER A 38 22.87 15.50 -1.82
N ALA A 39 22.69 15.21 -3.11
CA ALA A 39 21.58 15.73 -3.91
C ALA A 39 20.21 15.25 -3.38
N ALA A 40 20.11 13.97 -2.98
CA ALA A 40 18.89 13.43 -2.38
C ALA A 40 18.55 14.10 -1.04
N LEU A 41 19.55 14.31 -0.18
CA LEU A 41 19.42 15.03 1.08
C LEU A 41 18.94 16.47 0.88
N LYS A 42 19.53 17.21 -0.06
CA LYS A 42 19.12 18.59 -0.39
C LYS A 42 17.69 18.65 -0.92
N LYS A 43 17.30 17.70 -1.77
CA LYS A 43 15.99 17.73 -2.45
C LYS A 43 14.85 17.21 -1.58
N TYR A 44 15.13 16.24 -0.71
CA TYR A 44 14.09 15.45 -0.02
C TYR A 44 14.25 15.37 1.50
N GLY A 45 15.35 15.89 2.05
CA GLY A 45 15.66 15.84 3.49
C GLY A 45 16.11 14.47 4.02
N THR A 46 16.17 13.45 3.17
CA THR A 46 16.55 12.08 3.56
C THR A 46 17.41 11.42 2.48
N SER A 47 18.35 10.56 2.89
CA SER A 47 19.13 9.75 1.96
C SER A 47 18.45 8.42 1.59
N SER A 48 17.29 8.10 2.18
CA SER A 48 16.61 6.82 1.96
C SER A 48 16.28 6.58 0.49
N GLU A 49 16.35 5.30 0.07
CA GLU A 49 15.93 4.95 -1.27
C GLU A 49 14.43 5.17 -1.42
N ARG A 50 14.07 5.91 -2.46
CA ARG A 50 12.67 6.05 -2.84
C ARG A 50 12.26 4.87 -3.71
N PRO A 51 11.07 4.31 -3.50
CA PRO A 51 10.54 3.31 -4.41
C PRO A 51 10.48 3.94 -5.79
N LYS A 52 11.07 3.26 -6.78
CA LYS A 52 10.96 3.69 -8.17
C LYS A 52 9.49 3.63 -8.57
N THR A 53 9.06 4.61 -9.37
CA THR A 53 7.75 4.54 -10.01
C THR A 53 7.71 3.27 -10.84
N GLY A 54 6.84 2.33 -10.46
CA GLY A 54 6.62 1.11 -11.23
C GLY A 54 5.99 1.42 -12.59
N ARG A 55 5.71 0.37 -13.37
CA ARG A 55 5.03 0.51 -14.66
C ARG A 55 3.68 1.23 -14.47
N PRO A 56 3.40 2.30 -15.24
CA PRO A 56 2.10 2.95 -15.20
C PRO A 56 0.97 1.95 -15.49
N ARG A 57 -0.09 2.00 -14.68
CA ARG A 57 -1.28 1.16 -14.87
C ARG A 57 -2.23 1.86 -15.84
N THR A 58 -2.33 1.37 -17.08
CA THR A 58 -3.13 1.99 -18.15
C THR A 58 -4.64 1.90 -17.89
N LEU A 59 -5.12 0.74 -17.43
CA LEU A 59 -6.56 0.49 -17.22
C LEU A 59 -7.06 0.95 -15.84
N ASN A 60 -6.16 1.19 -14.88
CA ASN A 60 -6.52 1.61 -13.52
C ASN A 60 -6.66 3.14 -13.44
N THR A 61 -7.64 3.67 -14.17
CA THR A 61 -7.93 5.12 -14.13
C THR A 61 -8.80 5.46 -12.92
N ARG A 62 -8.72 6.71 -12.45
CA ARG A 62 -9.60 7.23 -11.38
C ARG A 62 -11.09 7.08 -11.75
N ARG A 63 -11.42 7.29 -13.03
CA ARG A 63 -12.78 7.14 -13.56
C ARG A 63 -13.29 5.71 -13.41
N ILE A 64 -12.50 4.72 -13.85
CA ILE A 64 -12.89 3.31 -13.76
C ILE A 64 -13.05 2.88 -12.30
N ARG A 65 -12.12 3.28 -11.41
CA ARG A 65 -12.25 3.04 -9.97
C ARG A 65 -13.55 3.61 -9.41
N GLY A 66 -13.90 4.84 -9.78
CA GLY A 66 -15.16 5.46 -9.35
C GLY A 66 -16.42 4.78 -9.90
N VAL A 67 -16.36 4.18 -11.09
CA VAL A 67 -17.48 3.38 -11.64
C VAL A 67 -17.62 2.07 -10.87
N ILE A 68 -16.53 1.35 -10.64
CA ILE A 68 -16.53 0.09 -9.88
C ILE A 68 -17.05 0.32 -8.47
N LYS A 69 -16.51 1.33 -7.77
CA LYS A 69 -16.95 1.67 -6.40
C LYS A 69 -18.45 1.93 -6.33
N ARG A 70 -18.98 2.78 -7.22
CA ARG A 70 -20.44 3.04 -7.29
C ARG A 70 -21.28 1.83 -7.67
N ARG A 71 -20.73 0.82 -8.37
CA ARG A 71 -21.45 -0.44 -8.61
C ARG A 71 -21.51 -1.29 -7.34
N ILE A 72 -20.41 -1.36 -6.60
CA ILE A 72 -20.33 -2.06 -5.31
C ILE A 72 -21.24 -1.42 -4.27
N ASP A 73 -21.20 -0.10 -4.14
CA ASP A 73 -22.03 0.63 -3.19
C ASP A 73 -23.53 0.43 -3.45
N ARG A 74 -23.92 0.17 -4.71
CA ARG A 74 -25.32 -0.12 -5.09
C ARG A 74 -25.72 -1.58 -4.87
N ASN A 75 -24.79 -2.52 -4.99
CA ASN A 75 -25.03 -3.95 -4.85
C ASN A 75 -23.74 -4.67 -4.47
N ASP A 76 -23.51 -4.94 -3.20
CA ASP A 76 -22.29 -5.58 -2.69
C ASP A 76 -22.18 -7.09 -3.02
N GLY A 77 -23.26 -7.72 -3.49
CA GLY A 77 -23.33 -9.11 -3.92
C GLY A 77 -22.91 -9.35 -5.38
N LEU A 78 -22.37 -8.35 -6.06
CA LEU A 78 -22.08 -8.42 -7.49
C LEU A 78 -20.83 -9.27 -7.84
N SER A 79 -20.82 -9.87 -9.03
CA SER A 79 -19.63 -10.58 -9.53
C SER A 79 -18.62 -9.62 -10.15
N LEU A 80 -17.40 -9.56 -9.60
CA LEU A 80 -16.32 -8.73 -10.15
C LEU A 80 -15.89 -9.16 -11.56
N ASN A 81 -16.04 -10.44 -11.90
CA ASN A 81 -15.80 -10.93 -13.26
C ASN A 81 -16.82 -10.37 -14.25
N LYS A 82 -18.10 -10.30 -13.86
CA LYS A 82 -19.15 -9.68 -14.66
C LYS A 82 -18.90 -8.19 -14.89
N VAL A 83 -18.48 -7.47 -13.85
CA VAL A 83 -18.08 -6.06 -13.98
C VAL A 83 -16.89 -5.89 -14.91
N GLY A 84 -15.89 -6.77 -14.82
CA GLY A 84 -14.77 -6.78 -15.76
C GLY A 84 -15.25 -6.92 -17.20
N LEU A 85 -16.10 -7.91 -17.48
CA LEU A 85 -16.65 -8.14 -18.82
C LEU A 85 -17.43 -6.92 -19.35
N GLU A 86 -18.31 -6.34 -18.53
CA GLU A 86 -19.08 -5.15 -18.90
C GLU A 86 -18.21 -3.91 -19.14
N LEU A 87 -17.11 -3.76 -18.38
CA LEU A 87 -16.17 -2.66 -18.54
C LEU A 87 -15.07 -2.95 -19.58
N LYS A 88 -15.08 -4.12 -20.20
CA LYS A 88 -14.02 -4.62 -21.11
C LYS A 88 -12.63 -4.60 -20.47
N ILE A 89 -12.56 -4.98 -19.19
CA ILE A 89 -11.35 -5.07 -18.38
C ILE A 89 -11.20 -6.51 -17.89
N GLY A 90 -9.98 -7.02 -17.85
CA GLY A 90 -9.72 -8.34 -17.26
C GLY A 90 -10.25 -8.42 -15.82
N GLY A 91 -11.02 -9.47 -15.50
CA GLY A 91 -11.62 -9.65 -14.17
C GLY A 91 -10.58 -9.60 -13.04
N ARG A 92 -9.37 -10.13 -13.28
CA ARG A 92 -8.25 -10.06 -12.33
C ARG A 92 -7.85 -8.62 -12.00
N THR A 93 -7.84 -7.73 -12.99
CA THR A 93 -7.53 -6.31 -12.79
C THR A 93 -8.60 -5.64 -11.92
N VAL A 94 -9.88 -5.93 -12.17
CA VAL A 94 -10.98 -5.43 -11.33
C VAL A 94 -10.83 -5.90 -9.88
N GLN A 95 -10.52 -7.18 -9.66
CA GLN A 95 -10.26 -7.71 -8.32
C GLN A 95 -9.11 -6.99 -7.61
N ILE A 96 -7.98 -6.77 -8.30
CA ILE A 96 -6.84 -6.03 -7.76
C ILE A 96 -7.26 -4.59 -7.40
N MET A 97 -8.04 -3.91 -8.25
CA MET A 97 -8.51 -2.55 -7.98
C MET A 97 -9.44 -2.48 -6.75
N VAL A 98 -10.32 -3.46 -6.59
CA VAL A 98 -11.21 -3.52 -5.43
C VAL A 98 -10.43 -3.80 -4.15
N LYS A 99 -9.52 -4.78 -4.18
CA LYS A 99 -8.70 -5.15 -3.03
C LYS A 99 -7.69 -4.08 -2.65
N ASP A 100 -6.83 -3.68 -3.58
CA ASP A 100 -5.67 -2.84 -3.26
C ASP A 100 -6.03 -1.36 -3.19
N ASP A 101 -6.90 -0.87 -4.10
CA ASP A 101 -7.22 0.56 -4.18
C ASP A 101 -8.48 0.93 -3.38
N SER A 102 -9.48 0.04 -3.32
CA SER A 102 -10.72 0.29 -2.56
C SER A 102 -10.70 -0.32 -1.16
N LYS A 103 -9.71 -1.17 -0.84
CA LYS A 103 -9.55 -1.85 0.46
C LYS A 103 -10.79 -2.67 0.86
N LEU A 104 -11.45 -3.27 -0.12
CA LEU A 104 -12.62 -4.13 0.11
C LEU A 104 -12.22 -5.59 -0.11
N ASP A 105 -12.63 -6.44 0.83
CA ASP A 105 -12.50 -7.89 0.74
C ASP A 105 -13.86 -8.56 0.55
N SER A 106 -13.84 -9.77 0.02
CA SER A 106 -15.07 -10.59 -0.08
C SER A 106 -15.66 -10.83 1.30
N TYR A 107 -16.96 -10.59 1.44
CA TYR A 107 -17.70 -10.80 2.69
C TYR A 107 -17.48 -12.21 3.28
N LYS A 108 -17.44 -13.23 2.41
CA LYS A 108 -17.20 -14.63 2.82
C LYS A 108 -15.84 -14.83 3.47
N LEU A 109 -14.81 -14.15 2.94
CA LEU A 109 -13.45 -14.22 3.47
C LEU A 109 -13.32 -13.43 4.78
N ALA A 110 -14.07 -12.34 4.94
CA ALA A 110 -13.98 -11.47 6.12
C ALA A 110 -14.71 -12.00 7.36
N ARG A 111 -15.87 -12.67 7.21
CA ARG A 111 -16.76 -13.02 8.34
C ARG A 111 -16.68 -14.46 8.83
N GLY A 112 -16.00 -15.36 8.10
CA GLY A 112 -15.94 -16.78 8.46
C GLY A 112 -17.32 -17.47 8.36
N GLN A 113 -17.76 -18.13 9.43
CA GLN A 113 -19.02 -18.88 9.44
C GLN A 113 -20.25 -17.96 9.34
N TYR A 114 -21.16 -18.27 8.42
CA TYR A 114 -22.47 -17.62 8.36
C TYR A 114 -23.31 -18.02 9.56
N LEU A 115 -23.63 -17.05 10.43
CA LEU A 115 -24.54 -17.25 11.56
C LEU A 115 -25.99 -17.12 11.10
N SER A 116 -26.82 -18.10 11.47
CA SER A 116 -28.27 -18.00 11.36
C SER A 116 -28.82 -16.89 12.25
N ASN A 117 -30.04 -16.43 11.99
CA ASN A 117 -30.68 -15.40 12.83
C ASN A 117 -30.84 -15.87 14.28
N ALA A 118 -31.13 -17.16 14.49
CA ALA A 118 -31.18 -17.76 15.83
C ALA A 118 -29.81 -17.69 16.53
N SER A 119 -28.72 -18.05 15.84
CA SER A 119 -27.38 -17.98 16.40
C SER A 119 -26.95 -16.54 16.72
N LYS A 120 -27.37 -15.55 15.92
CA LYS A 120 -27.13 -14.12 16.21
C LYS A 120 -27.85 -13.69 17.48
N ALA A 121 -29.13 -14.05 17.64
CA ALA A 121 -29.91 -13.73 18.83
C ALA A 121 -29.28 -14.32 20.10
N ASN A 122 -28.89 -15.60 20.06
CA ASN A 122 -28.24 -16.27 21.18
C ASN A 122 -26.90 -15.63 21.56
N ARG A 123 -26.11 -15.19 20.58
CA ARG A 123 -24.84 -14.47 20.86
C ARG A 123 -25.09 -13.14 21.56
N VAL A 124 -26.11 -12.39 21.15
CA VAL A 124 -26.46 -11.10 21.78
C VAL A 124 -26.93 -11.31 23.21
N ASP A 125 -27.81 -12.28 23.46
CA ASP A 125 -28.30 -12.59 24.81
C ASP A 125 -27.15 -13.00 25.74
N LYS A 126 -26.28 -13.91 25.29
CA LYS A 126 -25.09 -14.32 26.07
C LYS A 126 -24.15 -13.15 26.36
N ALA A 127 -23.90 -12.28 25.38
CA ALA A 127 -23.04 -11.11 25.56
C ALA A 127 -23.62 -10.12 26.58
N LYS A 128 -24.93 -9.86 26.54
CA LYS A 128 -25.62 -9.01 27.53
C LYS A 128 -25.55 -9.60 28.94
N LYS A 129 -25.77 -10.90 29.09
CA LYS A 129 -25.66 -11.61 30.38
C LYS A 129 -24.24 -11.52 30.95
N LEU A 130 -23.22 -11.74 30.12
CA LEU A 130 -21.82 -11.61 30.54
C LEU A 130 -21.48 -10.17 30.96
N LEU A 131 -21.95 -9.16 30.22
CA LEU A 131 -21.71 -7.76 30.56
C LEU A 131 -22.38 -7.38 31.89
N ALA A 132 -23.56 -7.91 32.19
CA ALA A 132 -24.29 -7.64 33.43
C ALA A 132 -23.70 -8.34 34.67
N HIS A 133 -22.78 -9.29 34.47
CA HIS A 133 -22.08 -9.99 35.56
C HIS A 133 -20.76 -9.30 35.97
N PHE A 134 -20.33 -8.27 35.24
CA PHE A 134 -19.25 -7.35 35.61
C PHE A 134 -19.85 -6.02 36.06
#